data_AF-S8A1L7-F1
#
_entry.id   AF-S8A1L7-F1
#
_cell.length_a   1.000
_cell.length_b   1.000
_cell.length_c   1.000
_cell.angle_alpha   90.00
_cell.angle_beta   90.00
_cell.angle_gamma   90.00
#
_symmetry.space_group_name_H-M   'P 1'
#
loop_
_entity.id
_entity.type
_entity.pdbx_description
1 polymer ?
#
loop_
_entity_poly.entity_id
_entity_poly.type
_entity_poly.pdbx_seq_one_letter_code
_entity_poly.pdbx_strand_id
1 'polypeptide(L)'
;MDLFRSEAFAQRVNYLLKEHHAPGVAIALIHNDYIHSSAYGYASLDPLTLCRTDTLFDIASCSKSFTSASIGLLVDDEESFPEVKYDAVMADLLPGDFILPEASLQITLDDVVSHRTGMGR
;
A
#
# COMPACT_ATOMS: atom_id res chain seq x y z
N MET A 1 -7.11 11.01 22.28
CA MET A 1 -5.68 10.65 22.15
C MET A 1 -5.14 9.92 23.37
N ASP A 2 -5.64 10.19 24.59
CA ASP A 2 -5.15 9.56 25.82
C ASP A 2 -5.22 8.03 25.81
N LEU A 3 -6.24 7.46 25.16
CA LEU A 3 -6.36 6.02 25.02
C LEU A 3 -5.16 5.40 24.28
N PHE A 4 -4.67 6.02 23.20
CA PHE A 4 -3.55 5.47 22.41
C PHE A 4 -2.24 5.39 23.21
N ARG A 5 -2.07 6.31 24.17
CA ARG A 5 -0.90 6.34 25.08
C ARG A 5 -1.13 5.55 26.37
N SER A 6 -2.34 5.04 26.59
CA SER A 6 -2.67 4.35 27.84
C SER A 6 -2.00 2.98 27.92
N GLU A 7 -1.76 2.55 29.15
CA GLU A 7 -1.27 1.20 29.43
C GLU A 7 -2.24 0.13 28.92
N ALA A 8 -3.56 0.37 29.03
CA ALA A 8 -4.58 -0.54 28.53
C ALA A 8 -4.46 -0.79 27.02
N PHE A 9 -4.14 0.24 26.22
CA PHE A 9 -3.89 0.08 24.79
C PHE A 9 -2.63 -0.75 24.53
N ALA A 10 -1.52 -0.43 25.20
CA ALA A 10 -0.27 -1.19 25.09
C ALA A 10 -0.46 -2.67 25.47
N GLN A 11 -1.19 -2.96 26.55
CA GLN A 11 -1.52 -4.32 26.97
C GLN A 11 -2.35 -5.04 25.91
N ARG A 12 -3.32 -4.37 25.29
CA ARG A 12 -4.12 -4.95 24.20
C ARG A 12 -3.28 -5.27 22.97
N VAL A 13 -2.36 -4.39 22.57
CA VAL A 13 -1.47 -4.66 21.42
C VAL A 13 -0.58 -5.87 21.71
N ASN A 14 0.06 -5.92 22.89
CA ASN A 14 0.91 -7.07 23.26
C ASN A 14 0.13 -8.38 23.35
N TYR A 15 -1.12 -8.35 23.84
CA TYR A 15 -2.01 -9.51 23.81
C TYR A 15 -2.24 -10.01 22.38
N LEU A 16 -2.58 -9.10 21.45
CA LEU A 16 -2.82 -9.43 20.04
C LEU A 16 -1.57 -9.94 19.32
N LEU A 17 -0.39 -9.37 19.60
CA LEU A 17 0.88 -9.89 19.07
C LEU A 17 1.09 -11.35 19.47
N LYS A 18 0.82 -11.68 20.74
CA LYS A 18 0.93 -13.05 21.24
C LYS A 18 -0.13 -13.97 20.61
N GLU A 19 -1.38 -13.53 20.55
CA GLU A 19 -2.49 -14.30 19.96
C GLU A 19 -2.24 -14.65 18.49
N HIS A 20 -1.77 -13.68 17.71
CA HIS A 20 -1.52 -13.85 16.27
C HIS A 20 -0.10 -14.32 15.94
N HIS A 21 0.73 -14.61 16.95
CA HIS A 21 2.12 -15.01 16.76
C HIS A 21 2.91 -14.02 15.88
N ALA A 22 2.59 -12.73 15.98
CA ALA A 22 3.27 -11.66 15.28
C ALA A 22 4.45 -11.16 16.11
N PRO A 23 5.66 -11.03 15.54
CA PRO A 23 6.86 -10.68 16.30
C PRO A 23 6.85 -9.23 16.79
N GLY A 24 6.30 -8.30 16.03
CA GLY A 24 6.23 -6.89 16.38
C GLY A 24 5.35 -6.08 15.42
N VAL A 25 5.04 -4.84 15.81
CA VAL A 25 4.21 -3.91 15.06
C VAL A 25 4.60 -2.47 15.38
N ALA A 26 4.57 -1.60 14.36
CA ALA A 26 4.58 -0.15 14.52
C ALA A 26 3.21 0.41 14.12
N ILE A 27 2.67 1.32 14.92
CA ILE A 27 1.33 1.89 14.73
C ILE A 27 1.47 3.41 14.74
N ALA A 28 0.91 4.08 13.73
CA ALA A 28 0.75 5.52 13.69
C ALA A 28 -0.74 5.90 13.62
N LEU A 29 -1.11 6.97 14.32
CA LEU A 29 -2.45 7.54 14.30
C LEU A 29 -2.36 9.03 13.99
N ILE A 30 -3.06 9.42 12.94
CA ILE A 30 -3.12 10.80 12.43
C ILE A 30 -4.57 11.28 12.60
N HIS A 31 -4.75 12.39 13.29
CA HIS A 31 -6.07 13.01 13.46
C HIS A 31 -5.92 14.53 13.49
N ASN A 32 -6.41 15.19 12.44
CA ASN A 32 -6.13 16.61 12.16
C ASN A 32 -4.60 16.84 12.18
N ASP A 33 -4.13 17.81 12.97
CA ASP A 33 -2.70 18.14 13.09
C ASP A 33 -1.94 17.23 14.07
N TYR A 34 -2.62 16.28 14.73
CA TYR A 34 -2.00 15.42 15.74
C TYR A 34 -1.52 14.11 15.11
N ILE A 35 -0.23 13.84 15.29
CA ILE A 35 0.43 12.60 14.89
C ILE A 35 1.00 11.92 16.14
N HIS A 36 0.64 10.65 16.33
CA HIS A 36 1.23 9.80 17.36
C HIS A 36 1.69 8.49 16.74
N SER A 37 2.81 7.96 17.24
CA SER A 37 3.31 6.65 16.85
C SER A 37 3.86 5.90 18.06
N SER A 38 3.68 4.58 18.02
CA SER A 38 4.18 3.64 19.03
C SER A 38 4.59 2.34 18.34
N ALA A 39 5.57 1.63 18.89
CA ALA A 39 5.99 0.33 18.41
C ALA A 39 6.07 -0.68 19.54
N TYR A 40 5.81 -1.95 19.22
CA TYR A 40 5.71 -3.05 20.18
C TYR A 40 6.39 -4.31 19.61
N GLY A 41 6.98 -5.12 20.49
CA GLY A 41 7.64 -6.37 20.10
C GLY A 41 8.98 -6.17 19.39
N TYR A 42 9.28 -7.07 18.45
CA TYR A 42 10.57 -7.19 17.79
C TYR A 42 10.45 -7.07 16.26
N ALA A 43 11.37 -6.34 15.65
CA ALA A 43 11.53 -6.25 14.20
C ALA A 43 12.28 -7.46 13.61
N SER A 44 13.17 -8.06 14.40
CA SER A 44 13.87 -9.31 14.06
C SER A 44 14.00 -10.18 15.30
N LEU A 45 13.91 -11.48 15.11
CA LEU A 45 14.15 -12.48 16.16
C LEU A 45 15.62 -12.98 16.14
N ASP A 46 16.33 -12.77 15.03
CA ASP A 46 17.73 -13.16 14.86
C ASP A 46 18.48 -12.15 13.96
N PRO A 47 19.33 -11.26 14.54
CA PRO A 47 19.48 -11.04 15.97
C PRO A 47 18.22 -10.39 16.55
N LEU A 48 17.95 -10.65 17.83
CA LEU A 48 16.79 -10.08 18.52
C LEU A 48 16.87 -8.55 18.52
N THR A 49 15.96 -7.91 17.79
CA THR A 49 15.97 -6.46 17.55
C THR A 49 14.61 -5.89 17.88
N LEU A 50 14.55 -4.94 18.82
CA LEU A 50 13.30 -4.27 19.18
C LEU A 50 12.70 -3.52 17.98
N CYS A 51 11.38 -3.63 17.84
CA CYS A 51 10.63 -2.83 16.90
C CYS A 51 10.63 -1.36 17.34
N ARG A 52 10.77 -0.45 16.37
CA ARG A 52 10.78 0.99 16.56
C ARG A 52 9.81 1.64 15.57
N THR A 53 9.40 2.87 15.85
CA THR A 53 8.46 3.62 14.99
C THR A 53 9.02 3.94 13.60
N ASP A 54 10.33 3.77 13.40
CA ASP A 54 11.06 3.93 12.15
C ASP A 54 11.55 2.59 11.56
N THR A 55 11.05 1.45 12.08
CA THR A 55 11.35 0.14 11.50
C THR A 55 10.78 0.06 10.07
N LEU A 56 11.60 -0.38 9.13
CA LEU A 56 11.17 -0.61 7.75
C LEU A 56 10.35 -1.90 7.66
N PHE A 57 9.23 -1.83 6.96
CA PHE A 57 8.36 -2.96 6.68
C PHE A 57 7.97 -2.97 5.20
N ASP A 58 7.75 -4.16 4.66
CA ASP A 58 7.09 -4.30 3.36
C ASP A 58 5.60 -3.97 3.52
N ILE A 59 5.13 -2.92 2.84
CA ILE A 59 3.74 -2.45 2.94
C ILE A 59 2.75 -3.26 2.08
N ALA A 60 3.25 -4.27 1.37
CA ALA A 60 2.50 -5.19 0.52
C ALA A 60 1.50 -4.47 -0.41
N SER A 61 0.22 -4.82 -0.36
CA SER A 61 -0.80 -4.25 -1.24
C SER A 61 -1.08 -2.76 -1.01
N CYS A 62 -0.60 -2.14 0.07
CA CYS A 62 -0.69 -0.69 0.24
C CYS A 62 0.09 0.05 -0.85
N SER A 63 1.10 -0.58 -1.48
CA SER A 63 1.81 -0.03 -2.64
C SER A 63 0.88 0.31 -3.82
N LYS A 64 -0.28 -0.36 -3.94
CA LYS A 64 -1.26 -0.08 -5.01
C LYS A 64 -1.75 1.37 -4.96
N SER A 65 -1.99 1.92 -3.77
CA SER A 65 -2.40 3.33 -3.63
C SER A 65 -1.34 4.30 -4.14
N PHE A 66 -0.05 3.98 -3.98
CA PHE A 66 1.04 4.78 -4.56
C PHE A 66 1.07 4.66 -6.09
N THR A 67 0.88 3.45 -6.63
CA THR A 67 0.75 3.26 -8.09
C THR A 67 -0.42 4.05 -8.65
N SER A 68 -1.61 3.97 -8.03
CA SER A 68 -2.79 4.74 -8.46
C SER A 68 -2.59 6.25 -8.35
N ALA A 69 -1.95 6.74 -7.28
CA ALA A 69 -1.61 8.15 -7.15
C ALA A 69 -0.63 8.61 -8.23
N SER A 70 0.38 7.78 -8.54
CA SER A 70 1.36 8.08 -9.61
C SER A 70 0.68 8.14 -10.97
N ILE A 71 -0.26 7.23 -11.25
CA ILE A 71 -1.10 7.28 -12.45
C ILE A 71 -1.93 8.57 -12.48
N GLY A 72 -2.54 8.96 -11.36
CA GLY A 72 -3.29 10.21 -11.26
C GLY A 72 -2.44 11.45 -11.60
N LEU A 73 -1.17 11.48 -11.18
CA LEU A 73 -0.25 12.55 -11.56
C LEU A 73 0.05 12.56 -13.07
N LEU A 74 0.19 11.39 -13.70
CA LEU A 74 0.41 11.31 -15.16
C LEU A 74 -0.83 11.73 -15.95
N VAL A 75 -2.02 11.39 -15.46
CA VAL A 75 -3.30 11.82 -16.06
C VAL A 75 -3.49 13.33 -15.93
N ASP A 76 -3.09 13.91 -14.79
CA ASP A 76 -3.16 15.36 -14.56
C ASP A 76 -2.15 16.13 -15.42
N ASP A 77 -0.97 15.55 -15.69
CA ASP A 77 0.06 16.08 -16.60
C ASP A 77 -0.23 15.71 -18.07
N GLU A 78 -1.44 16.04 -18.54
CA GLU A 78 -1.88 15.73 -19.91
C GLU A 78 -1.04 16.43 -21.00
N GLU A 79 -0.36 17.52 -20.67
CA GLU A 79 0.54 18.22 -21.60
C GLU A 79 1.78 17.38 -21.92
N SER A 80 2.37 16.74 -20.90
CA SER A 80 3.56 15.89 -21.08
C SER A 80 3.19 14.45 -21.46
N PHE A 81 2.03 13.96 -21.00
CA PHE A 81 1.57 12.58 -21.17
C PHE A 81 0.14 12.50 -21.76
N PRO A 82 -0.11 13.04 -22.96
CA PRO A 82 -1.46 13.16 -23.53
C PRO A 82 -2.17 11.82 -23.80
N GLU A 83 -1.41 10.73 -23.90
CA GLU A 83 -1.94 9.38 -24.10
C GLU A 83 -2.40 8.72 -22.78
N VAL A 84 -1.89 9.17 -21.63
CA VAL A 84 -2.20 8.56 -20.33
C VAL A 84 -3.52 9.10 -19.81
N LYS A 85 -4.60 8.37 -20.11
CA LYS A 85 -5.96 8.66 -19.62
C LYS A 85 -6.55 7.43 -18.96
N TYR A 86 -7.50 7.63 -18.05
CA TYR A 86 -8.17 6.50 -17.39
C TYR A 86 -8.92 5.58 -18.37
N ASP A 87 -9.46 6.14 -19.45
CA ASP A 87 -10.14 5.41 -20.53
C ASP A 87 -9.19 4.95 -21.65
N ALA A 88 -7.89 5.24 -21.55
CA ALA A 88 -6.90 4.73 -22.50
C ALA A 88 -6.81 3.20 -22.42
N VAL A 89 -6.69 2.57 -23.58
CA VAL A 89 -6.48 1.13 -23.69
C VAL A 89 -5.05 0.81 -23.24
N MET A 90 -4.90 -0.09 -22.27
CA MET A 90 -3.60 -0.41 -21.67
C MET A 90 -2.59 -0.94 -22.70
N ALA A 91 -3.06 -1.66 -23.72
CA ALA A 91 -2.22 -2.17 -24.80
C ALA A 91 -1.53 -1.05 -25.60
N ASP A 92 -2.18 0.11 -25.74
CA ASP A 92 -1.62 1.26 -26.49
C ASP A 92 -0.56 2.00 -25.66
N LEU A 93 -0.60 1.88 -24.33
CA LEU A 93 0.37 2.48 -23.40
C LEU A 93 1.62 1.61 -23.18
N LEU A 94 1.56 0.32 -23.55
CA LEU A 94 2.64 -0.63 -23.32
C LEU A 94 3.61 -0.68 -24.51
N PRO A 95 4.89 -1.01 -24.27
CA PRO A 95 5.83 -1.30 -25.33
C PRO A 95 5.33 -2.41 -26.28
N GLY A 96 5.62 -2.30 -27.58
CA GLY A 96 5.09 -3.21 -28.60
C GLY A 96 5.59 -4.67 -28.53
N ASP A 97 6.55 -4.96 -27.65
CA ASP A 97 7.02 -6.30 -27.34
C ASP A 97 6.26 -6.94 -26.14
N PHE A 98 5.29 -6.23 -25.57
CA PHE A 98 4.44 -6.75 -24.50
C PHE A 98 3.40 -7.74 -25.06
N ILE A 99 3.52 -9.01 -24.67
CA ILE A 99 2.62 -10.07 -25.14
C ILE A 99 1.35 -10.07 -24.27
N LEU A 100 0.24 -9.61 -24.84
CA LEU A 100 -1.08 -9.59 -24.20
C LEU A 100 -2.02 -10.64 -24.81
N PRO A 101 -2.84 -11.35 -24.00
CA PRO A 101 -3.94 -12.14 -24.52
C PRO A 101 -4.92 -11.27 -25.34
N GLU A 102 -5.47 -11.81 -26.42
CA GLU A 102 -6.43 -11.07 -27.27
C GLU A 102 -7.61 -10.48 -26.47
N ALA A 103 -8.09 -11.24 -25.48
CA ALA A 103 -9.16 -10.81 -24.57
C ALA A 103 -8.82 -9.56 -23.72
N SER A 104 -7.55 -9.16 -23.65
CA SER A 104 -7.08 -8.00 -22.88
C SER A 104 -6.82 -6.75 -23.71
N LEU A 105 -6.98 -6.82 -25.03
CA LEU A 105 -6.71 -5.71 -25.95
C LEU A 105 -7.69 -4.54 -25.85
N GLN A 106 -8.73 -4.65 -25.02
CA GLN A 106 -9.71 -3.60 -24.77
C GLN A 106 -9.74 -3.16 -23.29
N ILE A 107 -8.83 -3.69 -22.47
CA ILE A 107 -8.75 -3.35 -21.05
C ILE A 107 -8.22 -1.93 -20.93
N THR A 108 -8.98 -1.08 -20.24
CA THR A 108 -8.60 0.30 -19.98
C THR A 108 -7.68 0.43 -18.76
N LEU A 109 -7.00 1.56 -18.63
CA LEU A 109 -6.23 1.88 -17.43
C LEU A 109 -7.10 1.88 -16.16
N ASP A 110 -8.35 2.37 -16.24
CA ASP A 110 -9.31 2.30 -15.13
C ASP A 110 -9.63 0.85 -14.73
N ASP A 111 -9.79 -0.05 -15.70
CA ASP A 111 -10.02 -1.47 -15.41
C ASP A 111 -8.85 -2.11 -14.63
N VAL A 112 -7.62 -1.70 -14.95
CA VAL A 112 -6.40 -2.17 -14.25
C VAL A 112 -6.39 -1.70 -12.79
N VAL A 113 -6.59 -0.40 -12.54
CA VAL A 113 -6.51 0.15 -11.17
C VAL A 113 -7.74 -0.17 -10.32
N SER A 114 -8.87 -0.52 -10.96
CA SER A 114 -10.15 -0.81 -10.30
C SER A 114 -10.46 -2.32 -10.21
N HIS A 115 -9.51 -3.20 -10.53
CA HIS A 115 -9.68 -4.66 -10.48
C HIS A 115 -10.82 -5.20 -11.37
N ARG A 116 -11.03 -4.61 -12.56
CA ARG A 116 -12.09 -5.02 -13.51
C ARG A 116 -11.60 -5.72 -14.76
N THR A 117 -10.31 -6.07 -14.81
CA THR A 117 -9.67 -6.72 -15.96
C THR A 117 -10.18 -8.12 -16.28
N GLY A 118 -10.82 -8.79 -15.32
CA GLY A 118 -11.20 -10.21 -15.44
C GLY A 118 -10.01 -11.17 -15.40
N MET A 119 -8.79 -10.69 -15.16
CA MET A 119 -7.60 -11.53 -15.02
C MET A 119 -7.62 -12.28 -13.67
N GLY A 120 -7.07 -13.50 -13.67
CA GLY A 120 -6.85 -14.27 -12.44
C GLY A 120 -5.90 -13.56 -11.46
N ARG A 121 -5.96 -13.96 -10.19
CA ARG A 121 -5.01 -13.53 -9.15
C ARG A 121 -3.80 -14.45 -9.09
#